data_AF-A0A2C9KVU7-F1
#
_entry.id   AF-A0A2C9KVU7-F1
#
_cell.length_a   1.000
_cell.length_b   1.000
_cell.length_c   1.000
_cell.angle_alpha   90.00
_cell.angle_beta   90.00
_cell.angle_gamma   90.00
#
_symmetry.space_group_name_H-M   'P 1'
#
loop_
_entity.id
_entity.type
_entity.pdbx_description
1 polymer ?
#
loop_
_entity_poly.entity_id
_entity_poly.type
_entity_poly.pdbx_seq_one_letter_code
_entity_poly.pdbx_strand_id
1 'polypeptide(L)'
;MSANCHIHGIHETEVVSEGGEGELLSSFDNCFKNPGHQAFIPINDLTVDHLPENFKDNDICEYMHSVADLTARVSVNTTSYDRPEFLAETDISYPFFETRGSSVFRFGSAMVRRVTKHTDQDSYPETCKCNMCLTSSTPSTEWVELDVYTATHVVFNSEETQSVNLKFFFNDYKNPSVNFDRTDLVRADVNEDLTWLKCYTCDKTLVERLSSVWERFLASRTVVCDRYESERETYKLTFIVSHPHGCSKMITIGHWKERFLSGTG
;
A
#
# COMPACT_ATOMS: atom_id res chain seq x y z
N MET A 1 -2.49 -26.41 -4.22
CA MET A 1 -1.10 -26.26 -4.68
C MET A 1 -0.60 -24.98 -4.03
N SER A 2 0.68 -24.84 -3.69
CA SER A 2 1.16 -23.72 -2.87
C SER A 2 0.96 -22.35 -3.55
N ALA A 3 0.73 -21.31 -2.75
CA ALA A 3 0.98 -19.95 -3.20
C ALA A 3 2.48 -19.82 -3.55
N ASN A 4 2.77 -19.11 -4.65
CA ASN A 4 4.09 -19.08 -5.26
C ASN A 4 4.57 -17.63 -5.37
N CYS A 5 5.77 -17.40 -4.86
CA CYS A 5 6.46 -16.14 -4.96
C CYS A 5 7.35 -16.14 -6.22
N HIS A 6 7.09 -15.23 -7.16
CA HIS A 6 7.86 -15.11 -8.39
C HIS A 6 8.70 -13.82 -8.40
N ILE A 7 9.86 -13.86 -9.05
CA ILE A 7 10.70 -12.68 -9.32
C ILE A 7 10.74 -12.49 -10.83
N HIS A 8 10.22 -11.36 -11.30
CA HIS A 8 10.26 -10.94 -12.69
C HIS A 8 11.16 -9.71 -12.80
N GLY A 9 12.44 -9.93 -13.10
CA GLY A 9 13.45 -8.87 -13.04
C GLY A 9 13.62 -8.36 -11.61
N ILE A 10 13.13 -7.15 -11.33
CA ILE A 10 13.14 -6.54 -9.99
C ILE A 10 11.79 -6.64 -9.25
N HIS A 11 10.74 -7.12 -9.92
CA HIS A 11 9.41 -7.18 -9.32
C HIS A 11 9.19 -8.49 -8.58
N GLU A 12 8.78 -8.36 -7.33
CA GLU A 12 8.31 -9.46 -6.50
C GLU A 12 6.79 -9.55 -6.59
N THR A 13 6.28 -10.73 -6.98
CA THR A 13 4.85 -10.98 -7.04
C THR A 13 4.46 -12.11 -6.11
N GLU A 14 3.32 -11.93 -5.44
CA GLU A 14 2.65 -12.98 -4.67
C GLU A 14 1.37 -13.39 -5.38
N VAL A 15 1.23 -14.69 -5.63
CA VAL A 15 0.07 -15.27 -6.31
C VAL A 15 -0.51 -16.39 -5.47
N VAL A 16 -1.83 -16.35 -5.30
CA VAL A 16 -2.57 -17.40 -4.60
C VAL A 16 -3.31 -18.25 -5.61
N SER A 17 -3.20 -19.57 -5.47
CA SER A 17 -3.95 -20.52 -6.30
C SER A 17 -5.39 -20.65 -5.78
N GLU A 18 -6.19 -21.56 -6.35
CA GLU A 18 -7.62 -21.73 -6.03
C GLU A 18 -7.96 -21.90 -4.52
N GLY A 19 -6.98 -22.11 -3.64
CA GLY A 19 -7.16 -22.26 -2.19
C GLY A 19 -7.37 -20.96 -1.39
N GLY A 20 -7.27 -19.78 -2.01
CA GLY A 20 -7.59 -18.49 -1.36
C GLY A 20 -6.63 -18.07 -0.23
N GLU A 21 -7.05 -17.15 0.64
CA GLU A 21 -6.17 -16.52 1.65
C GLU A 21 -5.48 -17.51 2.62
N GLY A 22 -5.95 -18.75 2.73
CA GLY A 22 -5.34 -19.80 3.55
C GLY A 22 -3.94 -20.22 3.10
N GLU A 23 -3.56 -19.96 1.84
CA GLU A 23 -2.24 -20.28 1.30
C GLU A 23 -1.16 -19.22 1.64
N LEU A 24 -1.57 -18.02 2.08
CA LEU A 24 -0.66 -16.89 2.32
C LEU A 24 0.32 -17.15 3.48
N LEU A 25 -0.18 -17.73 4.58
CA LEU A 25 0.68 -18.11 5.70
C LEU A 25 1.70 -19.17 5.31
N SER A 26 1.30 -20.13 4.48
CA SER A 26 2.21 -21.13 3.94
C SER A 26 3.29 -20.50 3.04
N SER A 27 2.95 -19.53 2.19
CA SER A 27 3.94 -18.79 1.40
C SER A 27 4.95 -18.07 2.30
N PHE A 28 4.46 -17.39 3.33
CA PHE A 28 5.28 -16.67 4.29
C PHE A 28 6.26 -17.61 5.02
N ASP A 29 5.77 -18.73 5.55
CA ASP A 29 6.61 -19.68 6.31
C ASP A 29 7.66 -20.37 5.44
N ASN A 30 7.37 -20.59 4.15
CA ASN A 30 8.26 -21.25 3.20
C ASN A 30 9.06 -20.29 2.32
N CYS A 31 9.03 -18.98 2.62
CA CYS A 31 9.72 -17.98 1.82
C CYS A 31 11.25 -18.12 1.89
N PHE A 32 11.87 -18.18 0.72
CA PHE A 32 13.32 -18.33 0.58
C PHE A 32 14.06 -16.99 0.41
N LYS A 33 13.34 -15.86 0.21
CA LYS A 33 13.95 -14.53 0.00
C LYS A 33 14.57 -13.96 1.28
N ASN A 34 13.86 -14.13 2.38
CA ASN A 34 14.35 -13.82 3.71
C ASN A 34 13.95 -15.00 4.62
N PRO A 35 14.72 -16.10 4.61
CA PRO A 35 14.35 -17.32 5.31
C PRO A 35 14.00 -17.05 6.78
N GLY A 36 12.77 -17.39 7.15
CA GLY A 36 12.23 -17.19 8.50
C GLY A 36 11.91 -15.75 8.87
N HIS A 37 12.02 -14.79 7.94
CA HIS A 37 11.57 -13.41 8.08
C HIS A 37 12.03 -12.71 9.38
N GLN A 38 13.23 -13.02 9.87
CA GLN A 38 13.68 -12.63 11.22
C GLN A 38 13.75 -11.12 11.46
N ALA A 39 13.84 -10.33 10.40
CA ALA A 39 13.88 -8.87 10.46
C ALA A 39 12.49 -8.20 10.37
N PHE A 40 11.43 -8.98 10.14
CA PHE A 40 10.07 -8.46 10.08
C PHE A 40 9.48 -8.37 11.48
N ILE A 41 9.09 -7.17 11.87
CA ILE A 41 8.44 -6.89 13.14
C ILE A 41 6.95 -6.73 12.86
N PRO A 42 6.05 -7.51 13.47
CA PRO A 42 4.62 -7.25 13.43
C PRO A 42 4.36 -5.83 13.91
N ILE A 43 3.50 -5.07 13.22
CA ILE A 43 3.32 -3.66 13.56
C ILE A 43 2.86 -3.43 15.01
N ASN A 44 2.04 -4.34 15.55
CA ASN A 44 1.57 -4.27 16.93
C ASN A 44 2.68 -4.51 17.97
N ASP A 45 3.80 -5.11 17.56
CA ASP A 45 4.96 -5.40 18.41
C ASP A 45 6.04 -4.33 18.27
N LEU A 46 5.92 -3.39 17.32
CA LEU A 46 6.91 -2.33 17.11
C LEU A 46 6.98 -1.40 18.33
N THR A 47 8.17 -1.32 18.90
CA THR A 47 8.53 -0.41 19.99
C THR A 47 9.84 0.30 19.69
N VAL A 48 10.14 1.34 20.47
CA VAL A 48 11.41 2.09 20.39
C VAL A 48 12.65 1.19 20.53
N ASP A 49 12.55 0.07 21.25
CA ASP A 49 13.67 -0.86 21.45
C ASP A 49 14.08 -1.62 20.19
N HIS A 50 13.19 -1.67 19.19
CA HIS A 50 13.50 -2.25 17.88
C HIS A 50 14.32 -1.30 17.00
N LEU A 51 14.43 -0.03 17.38
CA LEU A 51 15.17 0.97 16.61
C LEU A 51 16.68 0.85 16.87
N PRO A 52 17.52 1.17 15.88
CA PRO A 52 18.97 1.25 16.09
C PRO A 52 19.32 2.23 17.21
N GLU A 53 20.44 2.03 17.90
CA GLU A 53 20.80 2.78 19.12
C GLU A 53 20.71 4.31 18.97
N ASN A 54 21.18 4.85 17.84
CA ASN A 54 21.14 6.30 17.57
C ASN A 54 19.74 6.85 17.26
N PHE A 55 18.74 5.97 17.20
CA PHE A 55 17.37 6.24 16.77
C PHE A 55 16.35 5.68 17.75
N LYS A 56 16.73 5.36 18.99
CA LYS A 56 15.79 5.02 20.06
C LYS A 56 14.99 6.26 20.50
N ASP A 57 14.13 6.71 19.60
CA ASP A 57 13.33 7.92 19.68
C ASP A 57 11.86 7.57 19.50
N ASN A 58 11.03 8.00 20.45
CA ASN A 58 9.59 7.79 20.40
C ASN A 58 8.94 8.50 19.20
N ASP A 59 9.50 9.63 18.75
CA ASP A 59 8.96 10.37 17.59
C ASP A 59 9.17 9.56 16.30
N ILE A 60 10.28 8.84 16.16
CA ILE A 60 10.51 7.92 15.05
C ILE A 60 9.54 6.74 15.12
N CYS A 61 9.38 6.15 16.31
CA CYS A 61 8.45 5.03 16.49
C CYS A 61 7.01 5.45 16.15
N GLU A 62 6.58 6.64 16.57
CA GLU A 62 5.26 7.21 16.25
C GLU A 62 5.12 7.48 14.75
N TYR A 63 6.17 8.01 14.11
CA TYR A 63 6.17 8.20 12.67
C TYR A 63 6.01 6.87 11.92
N MET A 64 6.71 5.81 12.33
CA MET A 64 6.55 4.47 11.75
C MET A 64 5.12 3.91 11.92
N HIS A 65 4.52 4.08 13.10
CA HIS A 65 3.12 3.68 13.35
C HIS A 65 2.14 4.46 12.48
N SER A 66 2.32 5.77 12.32
CA SER A 66 1.44 6.58 11.46
C SER A 66 1.57 6.22 9.98
N VAL A 67 2.78 5.90 9.49
CA VAL A 67 2.97 5.33 8.14
C VAL A 67 2.25 3.99 8.01
N ALA A 68 2.32 3.16 9.04
CA ALA A 68 1.64 1.88 9.04
C ALA A 68 0.11 2.01 9.02
N ASP A 69 -0.47 2.96 9.74
CA ASP A 69 -1.91 3.23 9.69
C ASP A 69 -2.38 3.68 8.29
N LEU A 70 -1.52 4.37 7.53
CA LEU A 70 -1.77 4.79 6.15
C LEU A 70 -1.43 3.73 5.10
N THR A 71 -0.84 2.61 5.52
CA THR A 71 -0.52 1.48 4.64
C THR A 71 -1.70 0.51 4.60
N ALA A 72 -2.15 0.19 3.39
CA ALA A 72 -3.22 -0.77 3.12
C ALA A 72 -2.68 -2.01 2.39
N ARG A 73 -3.38 -3.12 2.56
CA ARG A 73 -3.19 -4.30 1.72
C ARG A 73 -3.99 -4.12 0.45
N VAL A 74 -3.38 -4.40 -0.69
CA VAL A 74 -4.05 -4.46 -1.99
C VAL A 74 -4.26 -5.91 -2.36
N SER A 75 -5.45 -6.24 -2.85
CA SER A 75 -5.68 -7.47 -3.59
C SER A 75 -6.38 -7.17 -4.90
N VAL A 76 -6.02 -7.93 -5.94
CA VAL A 76 -6.55 -7.79 -7.29
C VAL A 76 -6.80 -9.19 -7.83
N ASN A 77 -7.89 -9.39 -8.57
CA ASN A 77 -8.22 -10.71 -9.12
C ASN A 77 -8.32 -10.71 -10.65
N THR A 78 -8.52 -9.56 -11.30
CA THR A 78 -8.54 -9.48 -12.76
C THR A 78 -7.14 -9.21 -13.30
N THR A 79 -6.69 -9.96 -14.30
CA THR A 79 -5.46 -9.66 -15.05
C THR A 79 -5.82 -9.15 -16.45
N SER A 80 -5.48 -7.90 -16.75
CA SER A 80 -5.86 -7.26 -18.02
C SER A 80 -5.19 -7.88 -19.24
N TYR A 81 -5.90 -7.93 -20.36
CA TYR A 81 -5.33 -8.32 -21.66
C TYR A 81 -4.22 -7.39 -22.16
N ASP A 82 -4.18 -6.16 -21.65
CA ASP A 82 -3.25 -5.12 -22.12
C ASP A 82 -1.88 -5.18 -21.44
N ARG A 83 -1.65 -6.11 -20.50
CA ARG A 83 -0.32 -6.26 -19.89
C ARG A 83 0.74 -6.54 -20.97
N PRO A 84 1.88 -5.84 -20.96
CA PRO A 84 2.91 -6.00 -21.97
C PRO A 84 3.59 -7.37 -21.84
N GLU A 85 4.23 -7.82 -22.90
CA GLU A 85 5.02 -9.06 -22.90
C GLU A 85 6.28 -8.95 -22.06
N PHE A 86 6.97 -7.83 -22.19
CA PHE A 86 8.25 -7.60 -21.55
C PHE A 86 8.23 -6.34 -20.70
N LEU A 87 9.10 -6.30 -19.69
CA LEU A 87 9.47 -5.07 -19.02
C LEU A 87 10.09 -4.12 -20.04
N ALA A 88 9.78 -2.83 -19.92
CA ALA A 88 10.20 -1.81 -20.86
C ALA A 88 11.71 -1.86 -21.13
N GLU A 89 12.07 -1.89 -22.41
CA GLU A 89 13.47 -1.93 -22.87
C GLU A 89 14.28 -3.17 -22.43
N THR A 90 13.60 -4.28 -22.12
CA THR A 90 14.25 -5.57 -21.79
C THR A 90 13.56 -6.75 -22.49
N ASP A 91 14.17 -7.93 -22.42
CA ASP A 91 13.56 -9.22 -22.83
C ASP A 91 12.98 -10.00 -21.62
N ILE A 92 12.84 -9.35 -20.46
CA ILE A 92 12.33 -9.99 -19.24
C ILE A 92 10.81 -9.95 -19.26
N SER A 93 10.16 -11.11 -19.13
CA SER A 93 8.69 -11.21 -19.12
C SER A 93 8.04 -10.34 -18.03
N TYR A 94 7.04 -9.55 -18.41
CA TYR A 94 6.30 -8.70 -17.49
C TYR A 94 5.45 -9.54 -16.53
N PRO A 95 5.33 -9.14 -15.25
CA PRO A 95 4.42 -9.78 -14.31
C PRO A 95 3.02 -10.03 -14.87
N PHE A 96 2.58 -11.30 -14.78
CA PHE A 96 1.24 -11.76 -15.15
C PHE A 96 0.88 -11.72 -16.64
N PHE A 97 1.86 -11.56 -17.54
CA PHE A 97 1.64 -11.61 -18.99
C PHE A 97 1.02 -12.94 -19.48
N GLU A 98 1.51 -14.07 -18.98
CA GLU A 98 1.03 -15.40 -19.38
C GLU A 98 -0.40 -15.68 -18.88
N THR A 99 -0.86 -14.92 -17.89
CA THR A 99 -2.17 -15.09 -17.23
C THR A 99 -3.16 -13.99 -17.62
N ARG A 100 -2.92 -13.28 -18.73
CA ARG A 100 -3.81 -12.22 -19.20
C ARG A 100 -5.20 -12.76 -19.52
N GLY A 101 -6.22 -11.96 -19.19
CA GLY A 101 -7.62 -12.35 -19.37
C GLY A 101 -8.14 -13.37 -18.37
N SER A 102 -7.28 -13.85 -17.45
CA SER A 102 -7.66 -14.80 -16.42
C SER A 102 -7.96 -14.11 -15.09
N SER A 103 -8.61 -14.87 -14.20
CA SER A 103 -8.87 -14.46 -12.82
C SER A 103 -7.79 -15.06 -11.93
N VAL A 104 -6.82 -14.24 -11.50
CA VAL A 104 -5.70 -14.67 -10.65
C VAL A 104 -5.55 -13.67 -9.50
N PHE A 105 -5.72 -14.17 -8.27
CA PHE A 105 -5.51 -13.39 -7.07
C PHE A 105 -4.03 -13.07 -6.87
N ARG A 106 -3.75 -11.78 -6.72
CA ARG A 106 -2.43 -11.26 -6.35
C ARG A 106 -2.56 -10.20 -5.29
N PHE A 107 -1.50 -10.06 -4.51
CA PHE A 107 -1.45 -9.18 -3.35
C PHE A 107 -0.30 -8.19 -3.45
N GLY A 108 -0.49 -7.04 -2.81
CA GLY A 108 0.52 -6.00 -2.71
C GLY A 108 0.28 -5.10 -1.52
N SER A 109 1.12 -4.07 -1.42
CA SER A 109 0.97 -2.99 -0.45
C SER A 109 0.61 -1.70 -1.17
N ALA A 110 -0.19 -0.87 -0.50
CA ALA A 110 -0.54 0.47 -0.95
C ALA A 110 -0.30 1.47 0.18
N MET A 111 0.03 2.70 -0.19
CA MET A 111 0.25 3.79 0.75
C MET A 111 -0.64 4.97 0.40
N VAL A 112 -1.39 5.47 1.39
CA VAL A 112 -2.11 6.74 1.25
C VAL A 112 -1.10 7.88 1.20
N ARG A 113 -1.20 8.70 0.16
CA ARG A 113 -0.35 9.87 -0.09
C ARG A 113 -1.04 11.19 0.22
N ARG A 114 -2.37 11.20 0.24
CA ARG A 114 -3.17 12.37 0.61
C ARG A 114 -4.54 11.94 1.08
N VAL A 115 -5.04 12.64 2.09
CA VAL A 115 -6.42 12.57 2.56
C VAL A 115 -7.05 13.93 2.37
N THR A 116 -8.06 14.02 1.52
CA THR A 116 -8.83 15.25 1.29
C THR A 116 -10.23 15.05 1.87
N LYS A 117 -10.57 15.84 2.90
CA LYS A 117 -11.92 15.87 3.46
C LYS A 117 -12.74 16.88 2.67
N HIS A 118 -13.92 16.45 2.25
CA HIS A 118 -14.92 17.27 1.58
C HIS A 118 -16.10 17.52 2.51
N THR A 119 -16.61 18.75 2.49
CA THR A 119 -17.75 19.19 3.32
C THR A 119 -18.72 20.05 2.52
N ASP A 120 -19.91 20.26 3.06
CA ASP A 120 -20.90 21.16 2.49
C ASP A 120 -20.50 22.66 2.56
N GLN A 121 -19.44 22.98 3.30
CA GLN A 121 -18.87 24.32 3.45
C GLN A 121 -17.80 24.64 2.39
N ASP A 122 -17.42 23.68 1.55
CA ASP A 122 -16.42 23.88 0.51
C ASP A 122 -16.93 24.88 -0.55
N SER A 123 -16.02 25.62 -1.20
CA SER A 123 -16.40 26.63 -2.22
C SER A 123 -17.19 26.06 -3.38
N TYR A 124 -17.03 24.76 -3.65
CA TYR A 124 -17.79 23.99 -4.63
C TYR A 124 -18.21 22.67 -3.97
N PRO A 125 -19.39 22.61 -3.34
CA PRO A 125 -19.84 21.41 -2.63
C PRO A 125 -19.97 20.24 -3.61
N GLU A 126 -19.17 19.19 -3.39
CA GLU A 126 -19.24 17.94 -4.14
C GLU A 126 -19.91 16.84 -3.32
N THR A 127 -20.60 15.94 -4.00
CA THR A 127 -21.18 14.75 -3.39
C THR A 127 -20.21 13.57 -3.47
N CYS A 128 -20.31 12.66 -2.51
CA CYS A 128 -19.41 11.52 -2.40
C CYS A 128 -19.48 10.60 -3.63
N LYS A 129 -18.31 10.15 -4.08
CA LYS A 129 -18.14 9.29 -5.25
C LYS A 129 -18.04 7.79 -4.92
N CYS A 130 -18.26 7.37 -3.67
CA CYS A 130 -18.32 5.94 -3.32
C CYS A 130 -19.52 5.26 -4.01
N ASN A 131 -19.51 3.94 -4.15
CA ASN A 131 -20.57 3.22 -4.89
C ASN A 131 -21.95 3.47 -4.28
N MET A 132 -22.06 3.45 -2.94
CA MET A 132 -23.32 3.71 -2.24
C MET A 132 -23.90 5.08 -2.59
N CYS A 133 -23.06 6.13 -2.66
CA CYS A 133 -23.53 7.48 -2.95
C CYS A 133 -23.85 7.70 -4.43
N LEU A 134 -23.11 7.07 -5.35
CA LEU A 134 -23.41 7.16 -6.79
C LEU A 134 -24.83 6.70 -7.15
N THR A 135 -25.32 5.69 -6.45
CA THR A 135 -26.65 5.12 -6.69
C THR A 135 -27.73 5.70 -5.76
N SER A 136 -27.34 6.56 -4.82
CA SER A 136 -28.24 7.12 -3.82
C SER A 136 -28.97 8.36 -4.36
N SER A 137 -30.25 8.51 -4.03
CA SER A 137 -30.99 9.76 -4.23
C SER A 137 -30.57 10.86 -3.24
N THR A 138 -29.86 10.49 -2.17
CA THR A 138 -29.36 11.37 -1.11
C THR A 138 -27.88 11.08 -0.86
N PRO A 139 -26.99 11.43 -1.81
CA PRO A 139 -25.56 11.19 -1.64
C PRO A 139 -24.98 12.07 -0.51
N SER A 140 -23.96 11.58 0.19
CA SER A 140 -23.32 12.32 1.27
C SER A 140 -22.57 13.54 0.73
N THR A 141 -22.69 14.68 1.40
CA THR A 141 -21.91 15.90 1.18
C THR A 141 -20.66 15.97 2.06
N GLU A 142 -20.58 15.11 3.08
CA GLU A 142 -19.38 14.91 3.90
C GLU A 142 -18.74 13.58 3.53
N TRP A 143 -17.49 13.61 3.08
CA TRP A 143 -16.77 12.42 2.64
C TRP A 143 -15.26 12.68 2.54
N VAL A 144 -14.50 11.62 2.26
CA VAL A 144 -13.04 11.70 2.06
C VAL A 144 -12.66 11.11 0.71
N GLU A 145 -11.79 11.83 0.01
CA GLU A 145 -10.99 11.35 -1.13
C GLU A 145 -9.61 10.94 -0.64
N LEU A 146 -9.16 9.75 -1.03
CA LEU A 146 -7.81 9.27 -0.77
C LEU A 146 -7.03 9.18 -2.08
N ASP A 147 -5.82 9.72 -2.12
CA ASP A 147 -4.83 9.35 -3.12
C ASP A 147 -3.99 8.20 -2.58
N VAL A 148 -3.95 7.10 -3.31
CA VAL A 148 -3.33 5.85 -2.89
C VAL A 148 -2.33 5.41 -3.96
N TYR A 149 -1.08 5.17 -3.55
CA TYR A 149 -0.04 4.67 -4.43
C TYR A 149 0.20 3.19 -4.18
N THR A 150 0.33 2.41 -5.24
CA THR A 150 0.74 1.00 -5.23
C THR A 150 1.63 0.71 -6.45
N ALA A 151 2.07 -0.52 -6.60
CA ALA A 151 2.91 -0.91 -7.72
C ALA A 151 2.09 -1.21 -8.99
N THR A 152 2.59 -0.80 -10.15
CA THR A 152 1.91 -1.04 -11.44
C THR A 152 1.86 -2.51 -11.81
N HIS A 153 2.87 -3.29 -11.42
CA HIS A 153 2.78 -4.74 -11.61
C HIS A 153 1.65 -5.39 -10.78
N VAL A 154 1.22 -4.76 -9.68
CA VAL A 154 0.04 -5.20 -8.89
C VAL A 154 -1.25 -4.72 -9.55
N VAL A 155 -1.38 -3.42 -9.83
CA VAL A 155 -2.55 -2.81 -10.49
C VAL A 155 -2.11 -2.09 -11.75
N PHE A 156 -2.38 -2.69 -12.91
CA PHE A 156 -1.81 -2.26 -14.19
C PHE A 156 -2.61 -1.14 -14.86
N ASN A 157 -3.93 -1.25 -14.91
CA ASN A 157 -4.79 -0.30 -15.63
C ASN A 157 -6.21 -0.23 -15.04
N SER A 158 -7.10 0.51 -15.70
CA SER A 158 -8.47 0.78 -15.25
C SER A 158 -9.40 -0.44 -15.33
N GLU A 159 -9.05 -1.45 -16.12
CA GLU A 159 -9.75 -2.73 -16.12
C GLU A 159 -9.50 -3.45 -14.78
N GLU A 160 -8.23 -3.51 -14.35
CA GLU A 160 -7.85 -4.19 -13.11
C GLU A 160 -8.39 -3.48 -11.86
N THR A 161 -8.50 -2.14 -11.89
CA THR A 161 -9.04 -1.37 -10.75
C THR A 161 -10.46 -1.75 -10.36
N GLN A 162 -11.23 -2.33 -11.26
CA GLN A 162 -12.59 -2.80 -10.95
C GLN A 162 -12.62 -3.99 -9.99
N SER A 163 -11.50 -4.72 -9.90
CA SER A 163 -11.33 -5.87 -9.00
C SER A 163 -10.42 -5.58 -7.81
N VAL A 164 -9.98 -4.33 -7.65
CA VAL A 164 -9.13 -3.92 -6.53
C VAL A 164 -9.95 -3.94 -5.25
N ASN A 165 -9.42 -4.61 -4.24
CA ASN A 165 -9.86 -4.47 -2.86
C ASN A 165 -8.70 -3.91 -2.03
N LEU A 166 -8.93 -2.74 -1.45
CA LEU A 166 -8.04 -2.13 -0.47
C LEU A 166 -8.52 -2.43 0.93
N LYS A 167 -7.65 -3.08 1.70
CA LYS A 167 -7.92 -3.48 3.07
C LYS A 167 -7.05 -2.66 4.03
N PHE A 168 -7.67 -1.70 4.71
CA PHE A 168 -7.02 -0.82 5.69
C PHE A 168 -7.01 -1.43 7.10
N PHE A 169 -6.02 -1.01 7.90
CA PHE A 169 -5.85 -1.41 9.31
C PHE A 169 -5.71 -2.93 9.54
N PHE A 170 -5.25 -3.67 8.54
CA PHE A 170 -5.03 -5.11 8.62
C PHE A 170 -3.69 -5.44 9.31
N ASN A 171 -3.67 -5.27 10.63
CA ASN A 171 -2.48 -5.52 11.46
C ASN A 171 -2.38 -6.99 11.92
N ASP A 172 -3.50 -7.72 11.93
CA ASP A 172 -3.58 -9.13 12.25
C ASP A 172 -4.88 -9.75 11.70
N TYR A 173 -5.02 -11.07 11.82
CA TYR A 173 -6.18 -11.84 11.35
C TYR A 173 -7.39 -11.80 12.29
N LYS A 174 -7.27 -11.20 13.48
CA LYS A 174 -8.33 -11.17 14.51
C LYS A 174 -9.17 -9.90 14.42
N ASN A 175 -8.56 -8.81 13.97
CA ASN A 175 -9.18 -7.50 13.95
C ASN A 175 -9.94 -7.21 12.64
N PRO A 176 -11.10 -6.52 12.73
CA PRO A 176 -11.86 -6.15 11.55
C PRO A 176 -11.07 -5.14 10.72
N SER A 177 -10.83 -5.49 9.48
CA SER A 177 -10.25 -4.61 8.48
C SER A 177 -11.34 -3.89 7.69
N VAL A 178 -11.00 -2.75 7.10
CA VAL A 178 -11.94 -1.92 6.35
C VAL A 178 -11.68 -2.06 4.86
N ASN A 179 -12.73 -2.34 4.09
CA ASN A 179 -12.67 -2.48 2.65
C ASN A 179 -13.19 -1.23 1.95
N PHE A 180 -12.48 -0.77 0.92
CA PHE A 180 -13.01 0.17 -0.06
C PHE A 180 -13.56 -0.60 -1.26
N ASP A 181 -14.73 -0.21 -1.72
CA ASP A 181 -15.51 -0.89 -2.76
C ASP A 181 -15.39 -0.23 -4.13
N ARG A 182 -14.81 0.97 -4.19
CA ARG A 182 -14.51 1.68 -5.43
C ARG A 182 -13.11 2.28 -5.40
N THR A 183 -12.36 2.00 -6.46
CA THR A 183 -11.09 2.65 -6.77
C THR A 183 -11.07 3.10 -8.21
N ASP A 184 -10.70 4.35 -8.45
CA ASP A 184 -10.55 4.92 -9.79
C ASP A 184 -9.05 5.05 -10.11
N LEU A 185 -8.65 4.68 -11.33
CA LEU A 185 -7.27 4.90 -11.80
C LEU A 185 -7.06 6.39 -12.13
N VAL A 186 -6.00 6.98 -11.59
CA VAL A 186 -5.54 8.32 -12.00
C VAL A 186 -4.41 8.22 -13.02
N ARG A 187 -3.38 7.42 -12.70
CA ARG A 187 -2.21 7.18 -13.57
C ARG A 187 -1.62 5.83 -13.22
N ALA A 188 -1.11 5.12 -14.22
CA ALA A 188 -0.20 4.00 -14.06
C ALA A 188 1.06 4.26 -14.87
N ASP A 189 2.22 3.97 -14.30
CA ASP A 189 3.52 4.13 -14.95
C ASP A 189 4.31 2.83 -14.81
N VAL A 190 4.45 2.11 -15.92
CA VAL A 190 5.14 0.82 -15.96
C VAL A 190 6.64 0.97 -15.68
N ASN A 191 7.24 2.10 -16.05
CA ASN A 191 8.68 2.31 -15.90
C ASN A 191 9.05 2.63 -14.45
N GLU A 192 8.22 3.43 -13.78
CA GLU A 192 8.37 3.73 -12.35
C GLU A 192 7.77 2.67 -11.44
N ASP A 193 7.05 1.71 -12.02
CA ASP A 193 6.25 0.71 -11.33
C ASP A 193 5.31 1.35 -10.29
N LEU A 194 4.66 2.45 -10.70
CA LEU A 194 3.85 3.28 -9.83
C LEU A 194 2.44 3.47 -10.39
N THR A 195 1.45 3.02 -9.62
CA THR A 195 0.04 3.26 -9.90
C THR A 195 -0.57 4.17 -8.84
N TRP A 196 -1.19 5.26 -9.30
CA TRP A 196 -1.97 6.19 -8.49
C TRP A 196 -3.46 5.88 -8.66
N LEU A 197 -4.10 5.52 -7.55
CA LEU A 197 -5.52 5.29 -7.40
C LEU A 197 -6.19 6.39 -6.57
N LYS A 198 -7.46 6.66 -6.86
CA LYS A 198 -8.36 7.43 -6.00
C LYS A 198 -9.38 6.51 -5.34
N CYS A 199 -9.62 6.73 -4.05
CA CYS A 199 -10.58 5.95 -3.27
C CYS A 199 -11.51 6.89 -2.49
N TYR A 200 -12.73 6.43 -2.23
CA TYR A 200 -13.80 7.28 -1.71
C TYR A 200 -14.54 6.60 -0.57
N THR A 201 -14.80 7.33 0.52
CA THR A 201 -15.72 6.87 1.55
C THR A 201 -16.48 8.03 2.19
N CYS A 202 -17.75 7.78 2.53
CA CYS A 202 -18.59 8.65 3.34
C CYS A 202 -18.99 7.99 4.67
N ASP A 203 -18.38 6.85 5.02
CA ASP A 203 -18.55 6.26 6.34
C ASP A 203 -17.93 7.20 7.37
N LYS A 204 -18.75 7.73 8.28
CA LYS A 204 -18.34 8.75 9.24
C LYS A 204 -17.19 8.28 10.13
N THR A 205 -17.24 7.03 10.60
CA THR A 205 -16.20 6.46 11.46
C THR A 205 -14.89 6.33 10.70
N LEU A 206 -14.94 5.91 9.43
CA LEU A 206 -13.73 5.84 8.59
C LEU A 206 -13.17 7.21 8.24
N VAL A 207 -14.04 8.16 7.90
CA VAL A 207 -13.67 9.54 7.60
C VAL A 207 -12.91 10.14 8.79
N GLU A 208 -13.49 10.07 10.00
CA GLU A 208 -12.84 10.59 11.22
C GLU A 208 -11.51 9.89 11.50
N ARG A 209 -11.48 8.56 11.39
CA ARG A 209 -10.25 7.78 11.62
C ARG A 209 -9.16 8.13 10.63
N LEU A 210 -9.46 8.22 9.33
CA LEU A 210 -8.49 8.52 8.28
C LEU A 210 -7.97 9.96 8.40
N SER A 211 -8.85 10.93 8.68
CA SER A 211 -8.42 12.31 8.95
C SER A 211 -7.49 12.39 10.17
N SER A 212 -7.84 11.74 11.27
CA SER A 212 -7.00 11.72 12.48
C SER A 212 -5.64 11.06 12.25
N VAL A 213 -5.61 9.93 11.53
CA VAL A 213 -4.36 9.25 11.16
C VAL A 213 -3.51 10.15 10.27
N TRP A 214 -4.12 10.84 9.30
CA TRP A 214 -3.40 11.73 8.39
C TRP A 214 -2.78 12.93 9.11
N GLU A 215 -3.52 13.56 10.03
CA GLU A 215 -3.00 14.64 10.87
C GLU A 215 -1.82 14.17 11.73
N ARG A 216 -1.94 12.98 12.33
CA ARG A 216 -0.86 12.36 13.13
C ARG A 216 0.38 12.06 12.29
N PHE A 217 0.20 11.56 11.08
CA PHE A 217 1.28 11.35 10.11
C PHE A 217 1.97 12.67 9.75
N LEU A 218 1.22 13.73 9.45
CA LEU A 218 1.81 15.04 9.14
C LEU A 218 2.59 15.61 10.33
N ALA A 219 2.05 15.50 11.55
CA ALA A 219 2.71 15.98 12.75
C ALA A 219 4.01 15.21 13.04
N SER A 220 3.95 13.88 13.08
CA SER A 220 5.12 13.03 13.35
C SER A 220 6.17 13.13 12.25
N ARG A 221 5.76 13.16 10.97
CA ARG A 221 6.66 13.40 9.84
C ARG A 221 7.41 14.72 9.99
N THR A 222 6.70 15.80 10.33
CA THR A 222 7.33 17.12 10.51
C THR A 222 8.39 17.07 11.59
N VAL A 223 8.08 16.51 12.76
CA VAL A 223 9.03 16.38 13.87
C VAL A 223 10.27 15.57 13.49
N VAL A 224 10.07 14.40 12.86
CA VAL A 224 11.18 13.52 12.47
C VAL A 224 12.02 14.13 11.35
N CYS A 225 11.39 14.68 10.32
CA CYS A 225 12.11 15.34 9.23
C CYS A 225 12.91 16.53 9.77
N ASP A 226 12.31 17.45 10.52
CA ASP A 226 13.01 18.63 11.03
C ASP A 226 14.20 18.26 11.93
N ARG A 227 14.08 17.18 12.72
CA ARG A 227 15.14 16.72 13.61
C ARG A 227 16.31 16.07 12.87
N TYR A 228 16.02 15.26 11.86
CA TYR A 228 17.01 14.37 11.23
C TYR A 228 17.41 14.77 9.79
N GLU A 229 16.84 15.83 9.22
CA GLU A 229 17.09 16.25 7.83
C GLU A 229 18.58 16.50 7.56
N SER A 230 19.28 17.18 8.48
CA SER A 230 20.71 17.48 8.34
C SER A 230 21.61 16.25 8.44
N GLU A 231 21.12 15.17 9.04
CA GLU A 231 21.87 13.94 9.31
C GLU A 231 21.44 12.76 8.42
N ARG A 232 20.50 12.99 7.49
CA ARG A 232 19.91 11.96 6.64
C ARG A 232 20.94 11.18 5.81
N GLU A 233 22.00 11.86 5.38
CA GLU A 233 23.09 11.27 4.57
C GLU A 233 24.10 10.51 5.44
N THR A 234 24.18 10.85 6.74
CA THR A 234 25.09 10.22 7.70
C THR A 234 24.53 8.88 8.17
N TYR A 235 23.29 8.90 8.66
CA TYR A 235 22.73 7.73 9.31
C TYR A 235 21.90 6.86 8.37
N LYS A 236 21.30 7.45 7.33
CA LYS A 236 20.62 6.71 6.26
C LYS A 236 19.50 5.76 6.71
N LEU A 237 18.87 6.02 7.86
CA LEU A 237 17.79 5.19 8.38
C LEU A 237 16.69 5.02 7.34
N THR A 238 16.26 3.79 7.13
CA THR A 238 15.18 3.43 6.21
C THR A 238 14.29 2.42 6.89
N PHE A 239 12.99 2.52 6.66
CA PHE A 239 12.06 1.47 7.05
C PHE A 239 11.05 1.25 5.92
N ILE A 240 10.49 0.04 5.90
CA ILE A 240 9.47 -0.35 4.94
C ILE A 240 8.32 -0.93 5.74
N VAL A 241 7.13 -0.40 5.52
CA VAL A 241 5.89 -1.00 6.00
C VAL A 241 5.20 -1.68 4.82
N SER A 242 4.87 -2.96 4.98
CA SER A 242 4.28 -3.74 3.90
C SER A 242 3.39 -4.87 4.41
N HIS A 243 2.64 -5.47 3.49
CA HIS A 243 1.94 -6.72 3.65
C HIS A 243 2.72 -7.82 2.91
N PRO A 244 3.81 -8.35 3.51
CA PRO A 244 4.62 -9.38 2.87
C PRO A 244 3.75 -10.59 2.56
N HIS A 245 3.81 -11.07 1.32
CA HIS A 245 2.95 -12.16 0.84
C HIS A 245 1.44 -11.89 1.08
N GLY A 246 0.98 -10.64 1.11
CA GLY A 246 -0.43 -10.34 1.41
C GLY A 246 -0.88 -10.64 2.85
N CYS A 247 0.05 -10.99 3.74
CA CYS A 247 -0.20 -11.27 5.15
C CYS A 247 -0.47 -9.98 5.95
N SER A 248 -0.60 -10.13 7.27
CA SER A 248 -0.67 -9.01 8.21
C SER A 248 0.50 -8.06 8.03
N LYS A 249 0.26 -6.79 8.35
CA LYS A 249 1.23 -5.71 8.18
C LYS A 249 2.48 -5.93 9.04
N MET A 250 3.63 -5.78 8.41
CA MET A 250 4.94 -5.88 9.03
C MET A 250 5.77 -4.64 8.74
N ILE A 251 6.75 -4.36 9.60
CA ILE A 251 7.77 -3.35 9.38
C ILE A 251 9.17 -3.98 9.37
N THR A 252 10.02 -3.50 8.47
CA THR A 252 11.46 -3.82 8.47
C THR A 252 12.26 -2.53 8.54
N ILE A 253 13.32 -2.54 9.33
CA ILE A 253 14.18 -1.37 9.56
C ILE A 253 15.59 -1.68 9.05
N GLY A 254 16.23 -0.72 8.39
CA GLY A 254 17.56 -0.85 7.83
C GLY A 254 18.17 0.50 7.47
N HIS A 255 19.15 0.47 6.58
CA HIS A 255 19.84 1.68 6.13
C HIS A 255 20.00 1.66 4.62
N TRP A 256 19.70 2.77 3.95
CA TRP A 256 19.95 2.89 2.51
C TRP A 256 21.46 3.04 2.27
N LYS A 257 21.96 2.51 1.15
CA LYS A 257 23.41 2.56 0.82
C LYS A 257 23.72 3.70 -0.13
N GLU A 258 23.03 3.70 -1.26
CA GLU A 258 23.19 4.62 -2.36
C GLU A 258 21.87 5.34 -2.63
N ARG A 259 21.97 6.58 -3.12
CA ARG A 259 20.82 7.40 -3.50
C ARG A 259 20.97 7.77 -4.96
N PHE A 260 19.99 7.40 -5.76
CA PHE A 260 19.88 7.82 -7.15
C PHE A 260 18.87 8.97 -7.23
N LEU A 261 19.23 10.04 -7.94
CA LEU A 261 18.29 11.12 -8.24
C LEU A 261 17.52 10.72 -9.51
N SER A 262 16.27 10.29 -9.37
CA SER A 262 15.35 10.22 -10.49
C SER A 262 14.92 11.65 -10.86
N GLY A 263 14.99 12.00 -12.14
CA GLY A 263 14.68 13.35 -12.63
C GLY A 263 13.26 13.76 -12.24
N THR A 264 13.10 14.98 -11.74
CA THR A 264 11.81 15.59 -11.47
C THR A 264 11.07 15.82 -12.79
N GLY A 265 10.01 15.04 -13.03
CA GLY A 265 8.97 15.34 -14.02
C GLY A 265 7.75 15.96 -13.34
#